data_AF-A0A1U7LIY6-F1
#
_entry.id   AF-A0A1U7LIY6-F1
#
_cell.length_a   1.000
_cell.length_b   1.000
_cell.length_c   1.000
_cell.angle_alpha   90.00
_cell.angle_beta   90.00
_cell.angle_gamma   90.00
#
_symmetry.space_group_name_H-M   'P 1'
#
loop_
_entity.id
_entity.type
_entity.pdbx_description
1 polymer ?
#
loop_
_entity_poly.entity_id
_entity_poly.type
_entity_poly.pdbx_seq_one_letter_code
_entity_poly.pdbx_strand_id
1 'polypeptide(L)'
;MVEELLGEKVFASVEALFVTHGKEPKEVFTVEIDKKEARTKFHKTMRKVFNNKLETTMTDDARIRISWNQGKNNRRLQKSLSWAELGGVYCQFSLYKENRDTMEVISNFSKAIGTHTRNFGYAGTKDRRAVTVQRVSAHKIRAERIEPLTKNLRGVKVGNFSYSNNGLQLGDLSGNEFTIVLRHSSYLPLV
;
A
#
# COMPACT_ATOMS: atom_id res chain seq x y z
N MET A 1 25.85 26.88 3.39
CA MET A 1 24.95 26.67 2.22
C MET A 1 23.46 26.96 2.50
N VAL A 2 22.83 26.46 3.58
CA VAL A 2 21.45 26.88 3.96
C VAL A 2 21.46 27.98 5.03
N GLU A 3 22.41 27.92 5.97
CA GLU A 3 22.66 28.96 6.98
C GLU A 3 22.90 30.34 6.35
N GLU A 4 23.68 30.40 5.26
CA GLU A 4 23.92 31.65 4.50
C GLU A 4 22.66 32.23 3.84
N LEU A 5 21.65 31.40 3.57
CA LEU A 5 20.40 31.82 2.94
C LEU A 5 19.34 32.30 3.94
N LEU A 6 19.43 31.86 5.20
CA LEU A 6 18.44 32.12 6.24
C LEU A 6 18.92 33.10 7.31
N GLY A 7 20.24 33.22 7.48
CA GLY A 7 20.84 33.82 8.66
C GLY A 7 20.79 32.86 9.86
N GLU A 8 21.81 32.93 10.72
CA GLU A 8 22.01 31.99 11.84
C GLU A 8 20.79 31.86 12.76
N LYS A 9 20.10 32.98 13.05
CA LYS A 9 18.93 33.02 13.95
C LYS A 9 17.71 32.30 13.39
N VAL A 10 17.45 32.42 12.08
CA VAL A 10 16.30 31.75 11.45
C VAL A 10 16.59 30.27 11.28
N PHE A 11 17.84 29.92 10.95
CA PHE A 11 18.25 28.52 10.84
C PHE A 11 18.08 27.77 12.17
N ALA A 12 18.52 28.36 13.29
CA ALA A 12 18.32 27.77 14.62
C ALA A 12 16.83 27.52 14.94
N SER A 13 15.94 28.44 14.55
CA SER A 13 14.49 28.27 14.72
C SER A 13 13.92 27.14 13.84
N VAL A 14 14.43 26.99 12.61
CA VAL A 14 14.04 25.90 11.69
C VAL A 14 14.54 24.54 12.18
N GLU A 15 15.75 24.50 12.73
CA GLU A 15 16.30 23.30 13.34
C GLU A 15 15.48 22.88 14.57
N ALA A 16 15.14 23.84 15.45
CA ALA A 16 14.24 23.59 16.57
C ALA A 16 12.87 23.06 16.11
N LEU A 17 12.27 23.68 15.08
CA LEU A 17 11.02 23.21 14.47
C LEU A 17 11.14 21.76 13.96
N PHE A 18 12.27 21.40 13.37
CA PHE A 18 12.52 20.07 12.83
C PHE A 18 12.71 19.02 13.94
N VAL A 19 13.50 19.34 14.96
CA VAL A 19 13.78 18.46 16.11
C VAL A 19 12.54 18.25 16.96
N THR A 20 11.72 19.27 17.17
CA THR A 20 10.48 19.17 17.96
C THR A 20 9.31 18.62 17.17
N HIS A 21 9.50 18.24 15.90
CA HIS A 21 8.47 17.73 15.00
C HIS A 21 7.25 18.66 14.89
N GLY A 22 7.48 19.98 14.81
CA GLY A 22 6.39 20.96 14.66
C GLY A 22 5.67 21.34 15.94
N LYS A 23 6.20 20.97 17.12
CA LYS A 23 5.62 21.37 18.41
C LYS A 23 6.01 22.81 18.76
N GLU A 24 7.30 23.13 18.71
CA GLU A 24 7.83 24.46 19.05
C GLU A 24 9.10 24.79 18.25
N PRO A 25 9.16 25.94 17.55
CA PRO A 25 8.04 26.82 17.19
C PRO A 25 7.03 26.12 16.26
N LYS A 26 5.80 26.63 16.11
CA LYS A 26 4.81 26.05 15.17
C LYS A 26 5.08 26.47 13.72
N GLU A 27 5.55 27.69 13.53
CA GLU A 27 5.89 28.29 12.24
C GLU A 27 7.12 29.17 12.41
N VAL A 28 7.96 29.21 11.36
CA VAL A 28 9.14 30.07 11.30
C VAL A 28 9.07 30.89 10.01
N PHE A 29 9.32 32.19 10.11
CA PHE A 29 9.34 33.09 8.96
C PHE A 29 10.78 33.44 8.60
N THR A 30 11.05 33.44 7.30
CA THR A 30 12.33 33.88 6.74
C THR A 30 12.40 35.41 6.63
N VAL A 31 13.62 35.92 6.42
CA VAL A 31 13.84 37.31 5.99
C VAL A 31 13.18 37.51 4.61
N GLU A 32 12.80 38.74 4.28
CA GLU A 32 12.23 39.07 2.99
C GLU A 32 13.18 38.69 1.84
N ILE A 33 12.69 37.88 0.90
CA ILE A 33 13.46 37.46 -0.27
C ILE A 33 12.78 38.05 -1.49
N ASP A 34 13.32 39.10 -2.09
CA ASP A 34 12.68 39.78 -3.23
C ASP A 34 12.86 39.02 -4.57
N LYS A 35 14.02 38.39 -4.76
CA LYS A 35 14.35 37.71 -6.03
C LYS A 35 13.63 36.36 -6.21
N LYS A 36 12.83 36.24 -7.28
CA LYS A 36 12.08 35.02 -7.67
C LYS A 36 12.96 33.77 -7.80
N GLU A 37 14.17 33.91 -8.32
CA GLU A 37 15.14 32.80 -8.45
C GLU A 37 15.61 32.29 -7.10
N ALA A 38 15.89 33.20 -6.16
CA ALA A 38 16.30 32.87 -4.80
C ALA A 38 15.16 32.16 -4.04
N ARG A 39 13.90 32.60 -4.21
CA ARG A 39 12.72 31.91 -3.67
C ARG A 39 12.60 30.48 -4.19
N THR A 40 12.77 30.29 -5.49
CA THR A 40 12.66 28.96 -6.12
C THR A 40 13.78 28.02 -5.65
N LYS A 41 15.02 28.55 -5.57
CA LYS A 41 16.16 27.81 -5.03
C LYS A 41 15.94 27.42 -3.57
N PHE A 42 15.39 28.33 -2.77
CA PHE A 42 15.06 28.08 -1.36
C PHE A 42 14.10 26.90 -1.19
N HIS A 43 12.95 26.91 -1.87
CA HIS A 43 11.99 25.81 -1.80
C HIS A 43 12.61 24.46 -2.21
N LYS A 44 13.44 24.44 -3.25
CA LYS A 44 14.13 23.22 -3.71
C LYS A 44 15.12 22.72 -2.67
N THR A 45 15.92 23.60 -2.09
CA THR A 45 16.92 23.24 -1.08
C THR A 45 16.27 22.74 0.20
N MET A 46 15.24 23.43 0.71
CA MET A 46 14.52 23.02 1.92
C MET A 46 13.88 21.65 1.79
N ARG A 47 13.25 21.36 0.64
CA ARG A 47 12.68 20.03 0.35
C ARG A 47 13.74 18.94 0.35
N LYS A 48 14.91 19.22 -0.23
CA LYS A 48 16.03 18.27 -0.33
C LYS A 48 16.69 18.00 1.02
N VAL A 49 16.98 19.04 1.79
CA VAL A 49 17.73 18.95 3.07
C VAL A 49 16.88 18.30 4.15
N PHE A 50 15.60 18.66 4.24
CA PHE A 50 14.71 18.17 5.30
C PHE A 50 13.79 17.03 4.83
N ASN A 51 14.14 16.33 3.74
CA ASN A 51 13.41 15.18 3.18
C ASN A 51 11.88 15.40 3.11
N ASN A 52 11.42 16.57 2.64
CA ASN A 52 10.01 16.98 2.57
C ASN A 52 9.22 16.98 3.91
N LYS A 53 9.90 16.94 5.07
CA LYS A 53 9.25 17.00 6.39
C LYS A 53 8.81 18.40 6.80
N LEU A 54 9.33 19.43 6.12
CA LEU A 54 8.93 20.82 6.32
C LEU A 54 8.19 21.32 5.07
N GLU A 55 7.07 22.01 5.30
CA GLU A 55 6.31 22.73 4.29
C GLU A 55 6.81 24.18 4.22
N THR A 56 6.90 24.72 3.00
CA THR A 56 7.38 26.09 2.76
C THR A 56 6.39 26.81 1.85
N THR A 57 5.81 27.90 2.34
CA THR A 57 4.74 28.65 1.66
C THR A 57 5.09 30.13 1.61
N MET A 58 4.79 30.79 0.49
CA MET A 58 4.95 32.23 0.37
C MET A 58 3.85 32.95 1.16
N THR A 59 4.23 34.01 1.86
CA THR A 59 3.31 34.97 2.50
C THR A 59 3.25 36.25 1.67
N ASP A 60 2.19 37.04 1.85
CA ASP A 60 1.96 38.28 1.08
C ASP A 60 3.09 39.31 1.27
N ASP A 61 3.77 39.28 2.43
CA ASP A 61 4.90 40.15 2.78
C ASP A 61 6.25 39.73 2.17
N ALA A 62 6.26 39.01 1.04
CA ALA A 62 7.47 38.51 0.37
C ALA A 62 8.40 37.63 1.24
N ARG A 63 7.90 37.14 2.38
CA ARG A 63 8.55 36.18 3.28
C ARG A 63 8.09 34.76 3.01
N ILE A 64 8.93 33.79 3.35
CA ILE A 64 8.60 32.37 3.30
C ILE A 64 8.26 31.89 4.71
N ARG A 65 7.04 31.36 4.88
CA ARG A 65 6.59 30.63 6.07
C ARG A 65 7.06 29.17 5.97
N ILE A 66 7.69 28.69 7.03
CA ILE A 66 8.17 27.32 7.19
C ILE A 66 7.38 26.67 8.32
N SER A 67 6.72 25.56 8.06
CA SER A 67 5.93 24.81 9.04
C SER A 67 6.18 23.32 8.94
N TRP A 68 5.79 22.56 9.95
CA TRP A 68 5.90 21.11 9.90
C TRP A 68 4.89 20.52 8.91
N ASN A 69 5.37 19.69 7.98
CA ASN A 69 4.50 18.96 7.07
C ASN A 69 3.82 17.84 7.85
N GLN A 70 2.58 18.08 8.29
CA GLN A 70 1.76 17.09 9.03
C GLN A 70 1.35 15.86 8.21
N GLY A 71 1.95 15.64 7.04
CA GLY A 71 1.72 14.43 6.27
C GLY A 71 0.25 14.27 5.89
N LYS A 72 -0.43 15.38 5.52
CA LYS A 72 -1.76 15.30 4.91
C LYS A 72 -1.62 14.54 3.59
N ASN A 73 -1.80 13.22 3.68
CA ASN A 73 -2.00 12.26 2.60
C ASN A 73 -1.29 12.62 1.29
N ASN A 74 0.04 12.54 1.26
CA ASN A 74 0.76 12.52 0.00
C ASN A 74 0.66 11.14 -0.69
N ARG A 75 -0.53 10.53 -0.69
CA ARG A 75 -0.87 9.36 -1.53
C ARG A 75 -0.81 9.69 -3.02
N ARG A 76 -0.73 10.97 -3.39
CA ARG A 76 -0.73 11.44 -4.78
C ARG A 76 0.66 11.55 -5.44
N LEU A 77 1.76 11.25 -4.74
CA LEU A 77 3.11 11.38 -5.32
C LEU A 77 4.05 10.17 -5.17
N GLN A 78 3.57 9.00 -4.75
CA GLN A 78 4.25 7.79 -5.19
C GLN A 78 3.78 7.53 -6.62
N LYS A 79 4.65 7.76 -7.59
CA LYS A 79 4.47 7.34 -8.99
C LYS A 79 4.32 5.83 -8.96
N SER A 80 3.09 5.35 -8.76
CA SER A 80 2.87 3.94 -8.59
C SER A 80 3.13 3.26 -9.93
N LEU A 81 3.95 2.22 -9.91
CA LEU A 81 4.39 1.49 -11.09
C LEU A 81 3.20 1.22 -12.03
N SER A 82 3.39 1.49 -13.31
CA SER A 82 2.45 1.10 -14.35
C SER A 82 2.24 -0.41 -14.34
N TRP A 83 1.11 -0.88 -14.87
CA TRP A 83 0.84 -2.31 -14.96
C TRP A 83 1.91 -3.06 -15.77
N ALA A 84 2.49 -2.40 -16.78
CA ALA A 84 3.61 -2.95 -17.54
C ALA A 84 4.86 -3.14 -16.67
N GLU A 85 5.20 -2.16 -15.83
CA GLU A 85 6.32 -2.24 -14.89
C GLU A 85 6.09 -3.27 -13.77
N LEU A 86 4.83 -3.56 -13.43
CA LEU A 86 4.49 -4.58 -12.44
C LEU A 86 4.59 -6.01 -13.00
N GLY A 87 4.53 -6.20 -14.31
CA GLY A 87 4.50 -7.52 -14.96
C GLY A 87 3.12 -7.95 -15.49
N GLY A 88 2.13 -7.07 -15.43
CA GLY A 88 0.83 -7.23 -16.07
C GLY A 88 -0.37 -6.72 -15.26
N VAL A 89 -1.56 -6.82 -15.86
CA VAL A 89 -2.80 -6.26 -15.29
C VAL A 89 -3.51 -7.18 -14.29
N TYR A 90 -3.11 -8.44 -14.17
CA TYR A 90 -3.68 -9.38 -13.22
C TYR A 90 -2.75 -9.55 -12.02
N CYS A 91 -3.25 -9.25 -10.83
CA CYS A 91 -2.59 -9.58 -9.57
C CYS A 91 -2.97 -11.02 -9.19
N GLN A 92 -2.01 -11.93 -9.24
CA GLN A 92 -2.17 -13.31 -8.83
C GLN A 92 -1.66 -13.49 -7.40
N PHE A 93 -2.37 -14.27 -6.59
CA PHE A 93 -2.02 -14.51 -5.19
C PHE A 93 -2.54 -15.86 -4.71
N SER A 94 -1.90 -16.40 -3.68
CA SER A 94 -2.36 -17.59 -2.98
C SER A 94 -3.43 -17.19 -1.97
N LEU A 95 -4.61 -17.79 -2.09
CA LEU A 95 -5.71 -17.70 -1.14
C LEU A 95 -5.69 -18.91 -0.23
N TYR A 96 -5.40 -18.69 1.05
CA TYR A 96 -5.65 -19.65 2.12
C TYR A 96 -7.06 -19.41 2.68
N LYS A 97 -7.82 -20.48 2.85
CA LYS A 97 -9.13 -20.45 3.51
C LYS A 97 -9.35 -21.69 4.38
N GLU A 98 -10.00 -21.50 5.52
CA GLU A 98 -10.34 -22.54 6.49
C GLU A 98 -11.82 -22.47 6.84
N ASN A 99 -12.54 -23.57 6.64
CA ASN A 99 -13.99 -23.66 6.87
C ASN A 99 -14.80 -22.55 6.13
N ARG A 100 -14.39 -22.22 4.90
CA ARG A 100 -14.97 -21.14 4.09
C ARG A 100 -15.18 -21.58 2.64
N ASP A 101 -16.25 -21.07 2.05
CA ASP A 101 -16.49 -21.23 0.62
C ASP A 101 -15.65 -20.25 -0.22
N THR A 102 -15.23 -20.67 -1.41
CA THR A 102 -14.39 -19.85 -2.30
C THR A 102 -15.14 -18.59 -2.75
N MET A 103 -16.39 -18.75 -3.20
CA MET A 103 -17.21 -17.64 -3.71
C MET A 103 -17.60 -16.67 -2.59
N GLU A 104 -17.82 -17.18 -1.38
CA GLU A 104 -18.04 -16.35 -0.18
C GLU A 104 -16.86 -15.39 0.05
N VAL A 105 -15.62 -15.90 0.03
CA VAL A 105 -14.41 -15.08 0.22
C VAL A 105 -14.25 -14.06 -0.91
N ILE A 106 -14.42 -14.50 -2.17
CA ILE A 106 -14.32 -13.61 -3.33
C ILE A 106 -15.39 -12.51 -3.31
N SER A 107 -16.62 -12.81 -2.91
CA SER A 107 -17.71 -11.84 -2.76
C SER A 107 -17.40 -10.79 -1.68
N ASN A 108 -16.81 -11.21 -0.57
CA ASN A 108 -16.37 -10.28 0.48
C ASN A 108 -15.24 -9.36 -0.03
N PHE A 109 -14.26 -9.92 -0.75
CA PHE A 109 -13.18 -9.12 -1.34
C PHE A 109 -13.71 -8.12 -2.38
N SER A 110 -14.60 -8.56 -3.27
CA SER A 110 -15.15 -7.71 -4.31
C SER A 110 -15.97 -6.55 -3.71
N LYS A 111 -16.79 -6.82 -2.69
CA LYS A 111 -17.54 -5.78 -1.97
C LYS A 111 -16.61 -4.79 -1.26
N ALA A 112 -15.58 -5.27 -0.56
CA ALA A 112 -14.65 -4.41 0.16
C ALA A 112 -13.78 -3.53 -0.75
N ILE A 113 -13.45 -4.02 -1.95
CA ILE A 113 -12.67 -3.27 -2.96
C ILE A 113 -13.59 -2.37 -3.80
N GLY A 114 -14.89 -2.65 -3.87
CA GLY A 114 -15.84 -1.94 -4.74
C GLY A 114 -15.76 -2.41 -6.19
N THR A 115 -15.61 -3.72 -6.42
CA THR A 115 -15.53 -4.32 -7.76
C THR A 115 -16.52 -5.48 -7.89
N HIS A 116 -16.68 -5.98 -9.12
CA HIS A 116 -17.49 -7.15 -9.39
C HIS A 116 -16.71 -8.45 -9.12
N THR A 117 -17.40 -9.52 -8.71
CA THR A 117 -16.79 -10.85 -8.46
C THR A 117 -16.10 -11.42 -9.70
N ARG A 118 -16.65 -11.16 -10.89
CA ARG A 118 -16.06 -11.51 -12.20
C ARG A 118 -14.63 -11.00 -12.43
N ASN A 119 -14.19 -9.99 -11.68
CA ASN A 119 -12.81 -9.51 -11.79
C ASN A 119 -11.82 -10.44 -11.09
N PHE A 120 -12.32 -11.40 -10.32
CA PHE A 120 -11.55 -12.46 -9.71
C PHE A 120 -11.71 -13.74 -10.53
N GLY A 121 -10.59 -14.34 -10.89
CA GLY A 121 -10.48 -15.63 -11.57
C GLY A 121 -9.82 -16.66 -10.67
N TYR A 122 -10.20 -17.92 -10.80
CA TYR A 122 -9.63 -19.05 -10.09
C TYR A 122 -9.85 -20.32 -10.92
N ALA A 123 -8.94 -21.28 -10.76
CA ALA A 123 -8.95 -22.49 -11.58
C ALA A 123 -10.05 -23.49 -11.19
N GLY A 124 -10.54 -23.42 -9.95
CA GLY A 124 -11.63 -24.26 -9.47
C GLY A 124 -11.98 -23.92 -8.02
N THR A 125 -13.13 -24.42 -7.55
CA THR A 125 -13.50 -24.35 -6.15
C THR A 125 -12.78 -25.43 -5.34
N LYS A 126 -12.54 -25.17 -4.05
CA LYS A 126 -11.98 -26.12 -3.09
C LYS A 126 -12.94 -26.34 -1.93
N ASP A 127 -12.85 -27.48 -1.27
CA ASP A 127 -13.75 -27.88 -0.19
C ASP A 127 -13.97 -26.79 0.85
N ARG A 128 -15.24 -26.58 1.21
CA ARG A 128 -15.60 -25.64 2.28
C ARG A 128 -15.10 -26.16 3.63
N ARG A 129 -15.35 -27.43 3.94
CA ARG A 129 -15.02 -28.07 5.22
C ARG A 129 -13.58 -28.60 5.26
N ALA A 130 -12.63 -27.72 4.97
CA ALA A 130 -11.21 -28.04 4.96
C ALA A 130 -10.36 -26.77 5.16
N VAL A 131 -9.05 -26.98 5.35
CA VAL A 131 -8.03 -25.95 5.12
C VAL A 131 -7.54 -26.13 3.69
N THR A 132 -7.65 -25.08 2.88
CA THR A 132 -7.32 -25.16 1.46
C THR A 132 -6.51 -23.94 1.04
N VAL A 133 -5.53 -24.14 0.15
CA VAL A 133 -4.80 -23.07 -0.52
C VAL A 133 -5.03 -23.19 -2.02
N GLN A 134 -5.32 -22.07 -2.68
CA GLN A 134 -5.50 -22.05 -4.14
C GLN A 134 -4.97 -20.74 -4.73
N ARG A 135 -4.61 -20.76 -6.02
CA ARG A 135 -4.26 -19.54 -6.75
C ARG A 135 -5.53 -18.80 -7.18
N VAL A 136 -5.52 -17.48 -7.04
CA VAL A 136 -6.56 -16.55 -7.47
C VAL A 136 -5.90 -15.43 -8.27
N SER A 137 -6.56 -14.93 -9.31
CA SER A 137 -6.15 -13.75 -10.07
C SER A 137 -7.17 -12.63 -9.93
N ALA A 138 -6.74 -11.38 -9.76
CA ALA A 138 -7.60 -10.21 -9.66
C ALA A 138 -7.24 -9.19 -10.76
N HIS A 139 -8.19 -8.86 -11.63
CA HIS A 139 -7.99 -7.97 -12.77
C HIS A 139 -7.98 -6.49 -12.35
N LYS A 140 -6.90 -5.77 -12.67
CA LYS A 140 -6.67 -4.35 -12.38
C LYS A 140 -6.83 -3.99 -10.89
N ILE A 141 -6.53 -4.93 -10.01
CA ILE A 141 -6.53 -4.75 -8.55
C ILE A 141 -5.11 -5.02 -8.08
N ARG A 142 -4.55 -4.14 -7.25
CA ARG A 142 -3.19 -4.31 -6.73
C ARG A 142 -3.15 -5.05 -5.40
N ALA A 143 -2.01 -5.67 -5.11
CA ALA A 143 -1.75 -6.40 -3.88
C ALA A 143 -2.05 -5.57 -2.62
N GLU A 144 -1.69 -4.28 -2.60
CA GLU A 144 -1.87 -3.41 -1.43
C GLU A 144 -3.36 -3.14 -1.11
N ARG A 145 -4.26 -3.40 -2.06
CA ARG A 145 -5.71 -3.34 -1.83
C ARG A 145 -6.28 -4.66 -1.31
N ILE A 146 -5.61 -5.78 -1.55
CA ILE A 146 -6.08 -7.14 -1.21
C ILE A 146 -5.57 -7.55 0.18
N GLU A 147 -4.28 -7.33 0.46
CA GLU A 147 -3.64 -7.73 1.72
C GLU A 147 -4.37 -7.23 2.98
N PRO A 148 -4.85 -5.97 3.07
CA PRO A 148 -5.52 -5.51 4.28
C PRO A 148 -6.89 -6.16 4.52
N LEU A 149 -7.50 -6.76 3.50
CA LEU A 149 -8.87 -7.29 3.60
C LEU A 149 -8.95 -8.49 4.54
N THR A 150 -7.87 -9.25 4.68
CA THR A 150 -7.87 -10.46 5.53
C THR A 150 -7.80 -10.14 7.01
N LYS A 151 -7.46 -8.90 7.41
CA LYS A 151 -7.30 -8.51 8.82
C LYS A 151 -8.55 -8.78 9.67
N ASN A 152 -9.74 -8.62 9.06
CA ASN A 152 -11.03 -8.82 9.74
C ASN A 152 -11.75 -10.11 9.29
N LEU A 153 -11.13 -10.92 8.42
CA LEU A 153 -11.72 -12.19 7.94
C LEU A 153 -11.04 -13.38 8.60
N ARG A 154 -11.63 -13.88 9.69
CA ARG A 154 -11.15 -15.10 10.37
C ARG A 154 -11.19 -16.29 9.41
N GLY A 155 -10.08 -17.04 9.39
CA GLY A 155 -9.92 -18.23 8.55
C GLY A 155 -9.56 -17.91 7.10
N VAL A 156 -9.16 -16.68 6.78
CA VAL A 156 -8.73 -16.29 5.43
C VAL A 156 -7.37 -15.61 5.51
N LYS A 157 -6.44 -16.00 4.64
CA LYS A 157 -5.15 -15.32 4.47
C LYS A 157 -4.81 -15.23 2.98
N VAL A 158 -4.03 -14.23 2.61
CA VAL A 158 -3.54 -14.03 1.25
C VAL A 158 -2.03 -13.81 1.27
N GLY A 159 -1.34 -14.22 0.21
CA GLY A 159 0.11 -14.07 0.09
C GLY A 159 0.63 -14.46 -1.29
N ASN A 160 1.96 -14.51 -1.42
CA ASN A 160 2.64 -14.92 -2.66
C ASN A 160 2.15 -14.13 -3.89
N PHE A 161 2.05 -12.82 -3.73
CA PHE A 161 1.60 -11.91 -4.78
C PHE A 161 2.59 -11.88 -5.94
N SER A 162 2.05 -11.91 -7.16
CA SER A 162 2.78 -11.71 -8.41
C SER A 162 1.85 -11.05 -9.41
N TYR A 163 2.39 -10.39 -10.43
CA TYR A 163 1.58 -9.85 -11.52
C TYR A 163 1.82 -10.64 -12.81
N SER A 164 0.78 -10.72 -13.63
CA SER A 164 0.80 -11.42 -14.91
C SER A 164 -0.10 -10.72 -15.92
N ASN A 165 0.19 -10.93 -17.20
CA ASN A 165 -0.68 -10.49 -18.30
C ASN A 165 -1.94 -11.37 -18.42
N ASN A 166 -1.92 -12.58 -17.86
CA ASN A 166 -3.00 -13.54 -17.97
C ASN A 166 -3.71 -13.74 -16.62
N GLY A 167 -5.04 -13.74 -16.66
CA GLY A 167 -5.89 -14.16 -15.55
C GLY A 167 -6.01 -15.68 -15.49
N LEU A 168 -6.54 -16.18 -14.37
CA LEU A 168 -6.90 -17.59 -14.22
C LEU A 168 -8.33 -17.83 -14.70
N GLN A 169 -8.51 -18.92 -15.42
CA GLN A 169 -9.79 -19.44 -15.88
C GLN A 169 -10.08 -20.79 -15.22
N LEU A 170 -11.36 -21.17 -15.22
CA LEU A 170 -11.77 -22.47 -14.72
C LEU A 170 -11.10 -23.58 -15.54
N GLY A 171 -10.45 -24.53 -14.86
CA GLY A 171 -9.66 -25.59 -15.51
C GLY A 171 -8.15 -25.34 -15.55
N ASP A 172 -7.66 -24.15 -15.17
CA ASP A 172 -6.21 -23.83 -15.12
C ASP A 172 -5.47 -24.48 -13.92
N LEU A 173 -5.80 -25.72 -13.58
CA LEU A 173 -5.10 -26.52 -12.59
C LEU A 173 -4.85 -27.94 -13.13
N SER A 174 -3.68 -28.50 -12.82
CA SER A 174 -3.39 -29.90 -13.13
C SER A 174 -4.00 -30.89 -12.14
N GLY A 175 -4.29 -30.44 -10.92
CA GLY A 175 -4.84 -31.29 -9.87
C GLY A 175 -4.82 -30.62 -8.50
N ASN A 176 -4.98 -31.43 -7.47
CA ASN A 176 -4.94 -31.03 -6.06
C ASN A 176 -4.05 -32.01 -5.29
N GLU A 177 -3.25 -31.48 -4.38
CA GLU A 177 -2.54 -32.27 -3.37
C GLU A 177 -3.39 -32.30 -2.10
N PHE A 178 -3.58 -33.50 -1.54
CA PHE A 178 -4.37 -33.70 -0.34
C PHE A 178 -3.51 -34.28 0.78
N THR A 179 -3.60 -33.66 1.95
CA THR A 179 -3.16 -34.28 3.21
C THR A 179 -4.41 -34.62 4.01
N ILE A 180 -4.70 -35.91 4.18
CA ILE A 180 -5.90 -36.40 4.86
C ILE A 180 -5.48 -37.16 6.10
N VAL A 181 -6.12 -36.85 7.23
CA VAL A 181 -5.97 -37.60 8.48
C VAL A 181 -7.25 -38.40 8.70
N LEU A 182 -7.16 -39.72 8.58
CA LEU A 182 -8.25 -40.63 8.94
C LEU A 182 -8.27 -40.79 10.46
N ARG A 183 -9.45 -40.60 11.07
CA ARG A 183 -9.67 -40.81 12.51
C ARG A 183 -10.74 -41.89 12.67
N HIS A 184 -10.58 -42.76 13.67
CA HIS A 184 -11.52 -43.84 13.98
C HIS A 184 -11.75 -44.83 12.83
N SER A 185 -10.68 -45.28 12.18
CA SER A 185 -10.77 -46.38 11.22
C SER A 185 -10.80 -47.72 11.94
N SER A 186 -11.93 -48.43 11.88
CA SER A 186 -12.00 -49.85 12.23
C SER A 186 -11.64 -50.69 11.00
N TYR A 187 -10.69 -51.61 11.13
CA TYR A 187 -10.40 -52.58 10.08
C TYR A 187 -11.51 -53.64 10.05
N LEU A 188 -12.22 -53.74 8.94
CA LEU A 188 -13.09 -54.88 8.66
C LEU A 188 -12.30 -55.84 7.74
N PRO A 189 -11.97 -57.06 8.20
CA PRO A 189 -11.35 -58.04 7.31
C PRO A 189 -12.32 -58.38 6.17
N LEU A 190 -11.79 -58.40 4.94
CA LEU A 190 -12.53 -58.89 3.78
C LEU A 190 -12.76 -60.39 3.97
N VAL A 191 -14.03 -60.81 4.00
CA VAL A 191 -14.46 -62.23 4.02
C VAL A 191 -14.60 -62.74 2.60
#